data_AF-A0A7U6KL23-F1
#
_entry.id   AF-A0A7U6KL23-F1
#
_cell.length_a   1.000
_cell.length_b   1.000
_cell.length_c   1.000
_cell.angle_alpha   90.00
_cell.angle_beta   90.00
_cell.angle_gamma   90.00
#
_symmetry.space_group_name_H-M   'P 1'
#
loop_
_entity.id
_entity.type
_entity.pdbx_description
1 polymer ?
#
loop_
_entity_poly.entity_id
_entity_poly.type
_entity_poly.pdbx_seq_one_letter_code
_entity_poly.pdbx_strand_id
1 'polypeptide(L)'
;MAHDILFEPVKMGTQTLKNRIMMAPLTRLRAVEPGDVPITWAAEYYSQRAGAGLVITEATQVSFQAKGYAGAPGLHTQDQVTAWKAIVDNVHAKGGKIVVQLWHTGLVSHESVQPERRAPISALRCRCRYPYLIA
;
A
#
# COMPACT_ATOMS: atom_id res chain seq x y z
N MET A 1 11.49 -22.89 23.21
CA MET A 1 11.14 -23.66 22.00
C MET A 1 11.66 -22.92 20.77
N ALA A 2 11.85 -23.56 19.62
CA ALA A 2 12.45 -22.94 18.42
C ALA A 2 11.71 -21.69 17.87
N HIS A 3 10.50 -21.39 18.39
CA HIS A 3 9.66 -20.27 17.98
C HIS A 3 9.77 -19.03 18.87
N ASP A 4 10.47 -19.10 20.01
CA ASP A 4 10.53 -17.99 20.98
C ASP A 4 11.13 -16.72 20.34
N ILE A 5 12.09 -16.90 19.42
CA ILE A 5 12.74 -15.82 18.66
C ILE A 5 11.76 -14.96 17.86
N LEU A 6 10.60 -15.50 17.46
CA LEU A 6 9.59 -14.74 16.70
C LEU A 6 8.96 -13.64 17.54
N PHE A 7 8.89 -13.82 18.86
CA PHE A 7 8.26 -12.90 19.79
C PHE A 7 9.26 -11.94 20.45
N GLU A 8 10.55 -12.11 20.18
CA GLU A 8 11.59 -11.23 20.69
C GLU A 8 11.67 -9.90 19.90
N PRO A 9 12.01 -8.79 20.57
CA PRO A 9 12.25 -7.52 19.88
C PRO A 9 13.39 -7.60 18.86
N VAL A 10 13.29 -6.80 17.80
CA VAL A 10 14.33 -6.67 16.77
C VAL A 10 14.52 -5.21 16.36
N LYS A 11 15.77 -4.78 16.21
CA LYS A 11 16.10 -3.45 15.68
C LYS A 11 16.02 -3.49 14.16
N MET A 12 15.27 -2.56 13.57
CA MET A 12 15.14 -2.36 12.13
C MET A 12 15.37 -0.88 11.80
N GLY A 13 16.56 -0.58 11.27
CA GLY A 13 17.00 0.80 11.04
C GLY A 13 17.04 1.60 12.35
N THR A 14 16.25 2.68 12.40
CA THR A 14 16.12 3.56 13.57
C THR A 14 15.01 3.13 14.54
N GLN A 15 14.24 2.09 14.20
CA GLN A 15 13.10 1.64 15.00
C GLN A 15 13.41 0.32 15.70
N THR A 16 12.82 0.12 16.88
CA THR A 16 12.76 -1.18 17.56
C THR A 16 11.36 -1.74 17.39
N LEU A 17 11.25 -2.93 16.79
CA LEU A 17 10.00 -3.66 16.64
C LEU A 17 9.82 -4.58 17.84
N LYS A 18 8.58 -4.73 18.31
CA LYS A 18 8.27 -5.55 19.50
C LYS A 18 8.35 -7.06 19.28
N ASN A 19 8.29 -7.51 18.03
CA ASN A 19 8.41 -8.91 17.62
C ASN A 19 8.84 -8.98 16.14
N ARG A 20 9.13 -10.18 15.65
CA ARG A 20 9.58 -10.44 14.27
C ARG A 20 8.44 -10.83 13.33
N ILE A 21 7.19 -10.66 13.75
CA ILE A 21 6.00 -10.99 12.96
C ILE A 21 5.53 -9.72 12.25
N MET A 22 5.62 -9.71 10.93
CA MET A 22 5.27 -8.57 10.10
C MET A 22 4.00 -8.85 9.30
N MET A 23 3.15 -7.84 9.14
CA MET A 23 2.07 -7.89 8.16
C MET A 23 2.66 -7.52 6.80
N ALA A 24 2.62 -8.47 5.86
CA ALA A 24 3.03 -8.26 4.48
C ALA A 24 2.17 -7.18 3.78
N PRO A 25 2.68 -6.54 2.72
CA PRO A 25 1.86 -5.66 1.89
C PRO A 25 0.78 -6.47 1.16
N LEU A 26 -0.48 -6.05 1.31
CA LEU A 26 -1.63 -6.77 0.77
C LEU A 26 -2.58 -5.80 0.06
N THR A 27 -2.50 -5.72 -1.28
CA THR A 27 -3.41 -4.91 -2.09
C THR A 27 -4.87 -5.32 -1.89
N ARG A 28 -5.74 -4.39 -1.46
CA ARG A 28 -7.14 -4.69 -1.13
C ARG A 28 -8.15 -4.08 -2.09
N LEU A 29 -7.74 -3.17 -2.97
CA LEU A 29 -8.56 -2.53 -4.01
C LEU A 29 -9.86 -1.92 -3.46
N ARG A 30 -9.75 -1.12 -2.40
CA ARG A 30 -10.90 -0.54 -1.69
C ARG A 30 -10.80 0.98 -1.48
N ALA A 31 -9.85 1.65 -2.14
CA ALA A 31 -9.80 3.11 -2.15
C ALA A 31 -11.03 3.69 -2.84
N VAL A 32 -11.41 4.90 -2.44
CA VAL A 32 -12.54 5.63 -3.02
C VAL A 32 -12.13 6.22 -4.37
N GLU A 33 -12.96 6.00 -5.38
CA GLU A 33 -12.83 6.60 -6.71
C GLU A 33 -14.00 7.59 -6.94
N PRO A 34 -13.76 8.76 -7.54
CA PRO A 34 -12.48 9.27 -8.02
C PRO A 34 -11.54 9.74 -6.89
N GLY A 35 -10.23 9.73 -7.14
CA GLY A 35 -9.22 10.32 -6.26
C GLY A 35 -8.28 9.32 -5.59
N ASP A 36 -8.57 8.02 -5.63
CA ASP A 36 -7.74 6.95 -5.05
C ASP A 36 -7.40 7.20 -3.58
N VAL A 37 -8.37 7.75 -2.85
CA VAL A 37 -8.22 8.11 -1.44
C VAL A 37 -8.50 6.87 -0.59
N PRO A 38 -7.65 6.51 0.38
CA PRO A 38 -7.96 5.45 1.34
C PRO A 38 -9.35 5.62 1.94
N ILE A 39 -10.15 4.55 1.94
CA ILE A 39 -11.50 4.55 2.49
C ILE A 39 -11.49 4.70 4.02
N THR A 40 -12.56 5.24 4.59
CA THR A 40 -12.65 5.61 6.01
C THR A 40 -12.35 4.45 6.98
N TRP A 41 -12.85 3.24 6.70
CA TRP A 41 -12.60 2.07 7.57
C TRP A 41 -11.17 1.49 7.42
N ALA A 42 -10.35 1.96 6.46
CA ALA A 42 -8.98 1.50 6.34
C ALA A 42 -8.16 1.77 7.62
N ALA A 43 -8.47 2.87 8.33
CA ALA A 43 -7.87 3.17 9.62
C ALA A 43 -8.17 2.08 10.66
N GLU A 44 -9.42 1.62 10.73
CA GLU A 44 -9.81 0.51 11.59
C GLU A 44 -9.05 -0.77 11.19
N TYR A 45 -9.06 -1.12 9.91
CA TYR A 45 -8.41 -2.30 9.36
C TYR A 45 -6.92 -2.42 9.73
N TYR A 46 -6.14 -1.34 9.56
CA TYR A 46 -4.74 -1.33 9.94
C TYR A 46 -4.56 -1.30 11.46
N SER A 47 -5.39 -0.55 12.20
CA SER A 47 -5.31 -0.48 13.66
C SER A 47 -5.56 -1.84 14.34
N GLN A 48 -6.43 -2.68 13.78
CA GLN A 48 -6.67 -4.05 14.27
C GLN A 48 -5.39 -4.91 14.18
N ARG A 49 -4.44 -4.54 13.33
CA ARG A 49 -3.18 -5.27 13.07
C ARG A 49 -1.95 -4.59 13.67
N ALA A 50 -2.14 -3.54 14.48
CA ALA A 50 -1.07 -2.89 15.24
C ALA A 50 -0.35 -3.83 16.22
N GLY A 51 -0.87 -5.04 16.45
CA GLY A 51 -0.22 -6.16 17.14
C GLY A 51 1.03 -6.72 16.44
N ALA A 52 1.17 -6.54 15.12
CA ALA A 52 2.38 -6.91 14.38
C ALA A 52 3.59 -6.09 14.85
N GLY A 53 4.79 -6.65 14.70
CA GLY A 53 6.04 -5.92 14.88
C GLY A 53 6.14 -4.74 13.91
N LEU A 54 5.73 -4.96 12.66
CA LEU A 54 5.61 -3.95 11.61
C LEU A 54 4.41 -4.23 10.71
N VAL A 55 3.65 -3.18 10.40
CA VAL A 55 2.58 -3.20 9.40
C VAL A 55 3.11 -2.59 8.10
N ILE A 56 3.04 -3.31 7.00
CA ILE A 56 3.32 -2.78 5.67
C ILE A 56 1.98 -2.55 4.96
N THR A 57 1.74 -1.32 4.48
CA THR A 57 0.48 -1.01 3.79
C THR A 57 0.31 -1.84 2.52
N GLU A 58 -0.90 -1.83 1.98
CA GLU A 58 -1.11 -2.11 0.56
C GLU A 58 -0.24 -1.22 -0.33
N ALA A 59 -0.05 -1.66 -1.58
CA ALA A 59 0.75 -0.93 -2.54
C ALA A 59 0.09 0.41 -2.92
N THR A 60 0.85 1.49 -2.77
CA THR A 60 0.36 2.86 -2.85
C THR A 60 1.06 3.60 -3.98
N GLN A 61 0.27 4.12 -4.93
CA GLN A 61 0.78 4.80 -6.13
C GLN A 61 1.48 6.13 -5.79
N VAL A 62 2.65 6.34 -6.40
CA VAL A 62 3.47 7.58 -6.23
C VAL A 62 3.03 8.71 -7.17
N SER A 63 2.17 8.44 -8.15
CA SER A 63 1.67 9.40 -9.11
C SER A 63 0.36 8.88 -9.75
N PHE A 64 -0.34 9.73 -10.50
CA PHE A 64 -1.47 9.29 -11.31
C PHE A 64 -1.08 8.24 -12.37
N GLN A 65 0.13 8.33 -12.94
CA GLN A 65 0.63 7.37 -13.93
C GLN A 65 1.00 6.01 -13.33
N ALA A 66 1.32 5.97 -12.04
CA ALA A 66 1.68 4.75 -11.33
C ALA A 66 0.52 3.76 -11.14
N LYS A 67 -0.72 4.18 -11.41
CA LYS A 67 -1.94 3.37 -11.24
C LYS A 67 -1.95 2.15 -12.17
N GLY A 68 -2.16 0.96 -11.60
CA GLY A 68 -2.38 -0.27 -12.37
C GLY A 68 -3.74 -0.91 -12.15
N TYR A 69 -4.35 -0.65 -11.00
CA TYR A 69 -5.57 -1.31 -10.55
C TYR A 69 -6.57 -0.27 -10.04
N ALA A 70 -7.83 -0.40 -10.43
CA ALA A 70 -8.92 0.39 -9.88
C ALA A 70 -9.07 0.11 -8.38
N GLY A 71 -9.28 1.16 -7.58
CA GLY A 71 -9.38 1.05 -6.12
C GLY A 71 -8.04 0.86 -5.37
N ALA A 72 -6.88 0.89 -6.03
CA ALA A 72 -5.59 0.98 -5.33
C ALA A 72 -5.34 2.42 -4.83
N PRO A 73 -4.92 2.64 -3.57
CA PRO A 73 -4.77 3.99 -3.01
C PRO A 73 -3.52 4.71 -3.54
N GLY A 74 -3.54 6.04 -3.52
CA GLY A 74 -2.40 6.90 -3.83
C GLY A 74 -1.79 7.63 -2.65
N LEU A 75 -0.62 8.23 -2.89
CA LEU A 75 0.07 9.16 -1.99
C LEU A 75 0.79 10.25 -2.80
N HIS A 76 0.02 11.03 -3.54
CA HIS A 76 0.48 12.14 -4.40
C HIS A 76 -0.49 13.34 -4.41
N THR A 77 -1.64 13.25 -3.74
CA THR A 77 -2.57 14.37 -3.51
C THR A 77 -2.72 14.69 -2.02
N GLN A 78 -3.19 15.91 -1.71
CA GLN A 78 -3.40 16.34 -0.33
C GLN A 78 -4.50 15.54 0.39
N ASP A 79 -5.55 15.13 -0.32
CA ASP A 79 -6.64 14.32 0.23
C ASP A 79 -6.13 12.91 0.62
N GLN A 80 -5.30 12.32 -0.25
CA GLN A 80 -4.63 11.06 0.05
C GLN A 80 -3.71 11.17 1.27
N VAL A 81 -2.90 12.23 1.36
CA VAL A 81 -2.04 12.49 2.52
C VAL A 81 -2.85 12.62 3.80
N THR A 82 -3.96 13.36 3.77
CA THR A 82 -4.85 13.53 4.92
C THR A 82 -5.45 12.21 5.38
N ALA A 83 -5.93 11.39 4.45
CA ALA A 83 -6.49 10.07 4.75
C ALA A 83 -5.42 9.11 5.31
N TRP A 84 -4.23 9.07 4.71
CA TRP A 84 -3.12 8.26 5.23
C TRP A 84 -2.65 8.71 6.61
N LYS A 85 -2.63 10.02 6.88
CA LYS A 85 -2.29 10.55 8.21
C LYS A 85 -3.22 9.98 9.28
N ALA A 86 -4.54 9.98 9.04
CA ALA A 86 -5.50 9.41 9.98
C ALA A 86 -5.30 7.90 10.21
N ILE A 87 -4.90 7.13 9.18
CA ILE A 87 -4.56 5.72 9.31
C ILE A 87 -3.32 5.53 10.18
N VAL A 88 -2.26 6.27 9.89
CA VAL A 88 -0.99 6.23 10.63
C VAL A 88 -1.19 6.60 12.09
N ASP A 89 -1.95 7.66 12.37
CA ASP A 89 -2.25 8.12 13.73
C ASP A 89 -2.99 7.03 14.53
N ASN A 90 -3.95 6.33 13.92
CA ASN A 90 -4.67 5.22 14.57
C ASN A 90 -3.77 4.01 14.87
N VAL A 91 -2.81 3.69 14.00
CA VAL A 91 -1.84 2.62 14.27
C VAL A 91 -0.88 3.01 15.39
N HIS A 92 -0.40 4.26 15.37
CA HIS A 92 0.48 4.79 16.41
C HIS A 92 -0.20 4.91 17.77
N ALA A 93 -1.49 5.28 17.81
CA ALA A 93 -2.28 5.32 19.05
C ALA A 93 -2.36 3.95 19.74
N LYS A 94 -2.22 2.84 19.00
CA LYS A 94 -2.14 1.47 19.52
C LYS A 94 -0.71 0.97 19.74
N GLY A 95 0.29 1.85 19.65
CA GLY A 95 1.71 1.50 19.77
C GLY A 95 2.25 0.65 18.61
N GLY A 96 1.52 0.58 17.50
CA GLY A 96 1.96 -0.12 16.30
C GLY A 96 3.01 0.67 15.51
N LYS A 97 3.68 0.00 14.58
CA LYS A 97 4.58 0.61 13.60
C LYS A 97 4.03 0.32 12.21
N ILE A 98 4.00 1.33 11.34
CA ILE A 98 3.48 1.21 9.98
C ILE A 98 4.42 1.87 8.97
N VAL A 99 4.59 1.25 7.81
CA VAL A 99 5.34 1.77 6.66
C VAL A 99 4.53 1.64 5.39
N VAL A 100 4.74 2.55 4.45
CA VAL A 100 4.05 2.55 3.16
C VAL A 100 4.85 1.79 2.10
N GLN A 101 4.20 0.90 1.34
CA GLN A 101 4.78 0.31 0.15
C GLN A 101 4.51 1.22 -1.05
N LEU A 102 5.51 2.00 -1.46
CA LEU A 102 5.42 2.83 -2.67
C LEU A 102 5.66 1.99 -3.92
N TRP A 103 4.87 2.22 -4.97
CA TRP A 103 5.04 1.51 -6.24
C TRP A 103 4.76 2.38 -7.47
N HIS A 104 5.22 1.86 -8.61
CA HIS A 104 4.76 2.22 -9.94
C HIS A 104 4.50 0.92 -10.70
N THR A 105 3.27 0.70 -11.15
CA THR A 105 2.88 -0.60 -11.76
C THR A 105 3.46 -0.80 -13.16
N GLY A 106 3.77 0.29 -13.86
CA GLY A 106 4.42 0.24 -15.17
C GLY A 106 3.51 -0.47 -16.17
N LEU A 107 4.03 -1.50 -16.85
CA LEU A 107 3.28 -2.23 -17.87
C LEU A 107 2.06 -2.99 -17.31
N VAL A 108 2.06 -3.32 -16.02
CA VAL A 108 0.97 -4.05 -15.34
C VAL A 108 -0.15 -3.06 -14.99
N SER A 109 -0.75 -2.49 -16.03
CA SER A 109 -1.78 -1.44 -15.96
C SER A 109 -2.65 -1.49 -17.23
N HIS A 110 -3.70 -0.67 -17.28
CA HIS A 110 -4.62 -0.58 -18.41
C HIS A 110 -4.90 0.89 -18.77
N GLU A 111 -5.12 1.18 -20.05
CA GLU A 111 -5.41 2.53 -20.55
C GLU A 111 -6.60 3.18 -19.82
N SER A 112 -7.59 2.40 -19.41
CA SER A 112 -8.77 2.92 -18.69
C SER A 112 -8.47 3.55 -17.33
N VAL A 113 -7.35 3.19 -16.69
CA VAL A 113 -6.93 3.74 -15.38
C VAL A 113 -5.79 4.75 -15.51
N GLN A 114 -5.32 5.00 -16.74
CA GLN A 114 -4.23 5.92 -17.01
C GLN A 114 -4.74 7.35 -17.28
N PRO A 115 -3.94 8.38 -16.95
CA PRO A 115 -4.23 9.75 -17.32
C PRO A 115 -4.49 9.88 -18.83
N GLU A 116 -5.57 10.59 -19.19
CA GLU A 116 -5.97 10.82 -20.58
C GLU A 116 -6.17 9.54 -21.42
N ARG A 117 -6.34 8.38 -20.78
CA ARG A 117 -6.44 7.07 -21.41
C ARG A 117 -5.24 6.70 -22.30
N ARG A 118 -4.04 7.18 -21.95
CA ARG A 118 -2.80 6.83 -22.65
C ARG A 118 -2.31 5.43 -22.26
N ALA A 119 -1.53 4.82 -23.15
CA ALA A 119 -0.87 3.54 -22.87
C ALA A 119 0.07 3.64 -21.66
N PRO A 120 0.14 2.61 -20.80
CA PRO A 120 1.05 2.59 -19.66
C PRO A 120 2.52 2.55 -20.10
N ILE A 121 3.41 3.04 -19.23
CA ILE A 121 4.85 3.10 -19.49
C ILE A 121 5.58 1.85 -18.97
N SER A 122 6.71 1.54 -19.60
CA SER A 122 7.60 0.44 -19.20
C SER A 122 9.03 0.74 -19.66
N ALA A 123 10.01 0.01 -19.13
CA ALA A 123 11.40 0.11 -19.54
C ALA A 123 11.61 -0.27 -21.03
N LEU A 124 10.79 -1.18 -21.54
CA LEU A 124 10.80 -1.62 -22.93
C LEU A 124 9.39 -1.54 -23.52
N ARG A 125 9.33 -1.28 -24.83
CA ARG A 125 8.07 -1.32 -25.58
C ARG A 125 7.68 -2.77 -25.90
N CYS A 126 7.31 -3.52 -24.88
CA CYS A 126 6.68 -4.84 -25.03
C CYS A 126 5.17 -4.68 -24.88
N ARG A 127 4.40 -5.01 -25.92
CA ARG A 127 2.93 -5.12 -25.76
C ARG A 127 2.64 -6.29 -24.84
N CYS A 128 1.80 -6.06 -23.83
CA CYS A 128 1.25 -7.16 -23.05
C CYS A 128 0.43 -8.05 -24.00
N ARG A 129 0.89 -9.29 -24.20
CA ARG A 129 0.29 -10.22 -25.19
C ARG A 129 -1.11 -10.71 -24.76
N TYR A 130 -1.49 -10.49 -23.50
CA TYR A 130 -2.77 -10.88 -22.92
C TYR A 130 -3.39 -9.75 -22.08
N PRO A 131 -4.15 -8.83 -22.69
CA PRO A 131 -4.74 -7.68 -21.99
C PRO A 131 -5.86 -8.05 -20.98
N TYR A 132 -6.30 -9.30 -20.93
CA TYR A 132 -7.46 -9.75 -20.12
C TYR A 132 -7.11 -10.55 -18.86
N LEU A 133 -5.83 -10.79 -18.57
CA LEU A 133 -5.40 -11.63 -17.43
C LEU A 133 -5.13 -10.84 -16.13
N ILE A 134 -5.38 -9.53 -16.14
CA ILE A 134 -5.20 -8.66 -14.98
C ILE A 134 -6.51 -7.88 -14.78
N ALA A 135 -7.56 -8.58 -14.37
CA ALA A 135 -8.80 -8.02 -13.86
C ALA A 135 -9.25 -8.85 -12.65
#